data_AF-A0A2D6P930-F1
#
_entry.id   AF-A0A2D6P930-F1
#
_cell.length_a   1.000
_cell.length_b   1.000
_cell.length_c   1.000
_cell.angle_alpha   90.00
_cell.angle_beta   90.00
_cell.angle_gamma   90.00
#
_symmetry.space_group_name_H-M   'P 1'
#
loop_
_entity.id
_entity.type
_entity.pdbx_description
1 polymer ?
#
loop_
_entity_poly.entity_id
_entity_poly.type
_entity_poly.pdbx_seq_one_letter_code
_entity_poly.pdbx_strand_id
1 'polypeptide(L)'
;MSALKPVGVNTTFATSTTSARSVAISQQSDTIRVVAESAGAYVAIGTLPTATHDNFYVTSTDPEKISIGPVLANRVVGITTGTTTTIDFPEGTGSPFVAGDAVSLTVSGQSNFDFSHKIVSSVDSSSGNDGYFSTRIVVDHDSSSVTDVFTSPDATLRKSIMVAAKTQSGTGRVYIQQVQVS
;
A
#
# COMPACT_ATOMS: atom_id res chain seq x y z
N MET A 1 -17.35 22.17 5.44
CA MET A 1 -16.33 21.11 5.59
C MET A 1 -17.04 19.88 6.17
N SER A 2 -17.09 18.76 5.45
CA SER A 2 -17.66 17.51 6.00
C SER A 2 -16.71 16.91 7.05
N ALA A 3 -17.30 16.33 8.10
CA ALA A 3 -16.56 15.69 9.19
C ALA A 3 -15.73 14.51 8.66
N LEU A 4 -14.54 14.33 9.23
CA LEU A 4 -13.59 13.29 8.83
C LEU A 4 -13.37 12.31 9.97
N LYS A 5 -13.44 11.01 9.66
CA LYS A 5 -12.98 9.97 10.55
C LYS A 5 -11.55 9.59 10.18
N PRO A 6 -10.54 9.83 11.03
CA PRO A 6 -9.18 9.38 10.77
C PRO A 6 -9.10 7.84 10.82
N VAL A 7 -8.33 7.27 9.90
CA VAL A 7 -8.07 5.83 9.78
C VAL A 7 -6.56 5.60 9.76
N GLY A 8 -6.09 4.65 10.55
CA GLY A 8 -4.66 4.32 10.60
C GLY A 8 -3.80 5.45 11.17
N VAL A 9 -2.49 5.35 10.93
CA VAL A 9 -1.48 6.22 11.53
C VAL A 9 -1.15 7.40 10.61
N ASN A 10 -1.03 8.59 11.20
CA ASN A 10 -0.53 9.78 10.50
C ASN A 10 0.93 9.57 10.08
N THR A 11 1.22 9.82 8.80
CA THR A 11 2.57 9.73 8.24
C THR A 11 3.09 11.12 7.92
N THR A 12 4.30 11.44 8.36
CA THR A 12 4.93 12.73 8.08
C THR A 12 6.38 12.59 7.67
N PHE A 13 6.82 13.48 6.77
CA PHE A 13 8.22 13.59 6.39
C PHE A 13 8.53 15.01 5.89
N ALA A 14 9.81 15.38 5.96
CA ALA A 14 10.29 16.65 5.45
C ALA A 14 10.30 16.66 3.92
N THR A 15 9.96 17.80 3.32
CA THR A 15 9.97 18.01 1.88
C THR A 15 11.03 19.03 1.49
N SER A 16 11.55 18.90 0.27
CA SER A 16 12.51 19.82 -0.34
C SER A 16 12.25 19.91 -1.83
N THR A 17 13.10 20.64 -2.56
CA THR A 17 13.07 20.67 -4.04
C THR A 17 13.35 19.30 -4.69
N THR A 18 13.84 18.34 -3.91
CA THR A 18 13.98 16.93 -4.30
C THR A 18 12.82 16.10 -3.74
N SER A 19 12.31 15.18 -4.56
CA SER A 19 11.26 14.24 -4.16
C SER A 19 11.70 13.38 -2.99
N ALA A 20 10.98 13.48 -1.88
CA ALA A 20 11.06 12.54 -0.76
C ALA A 20 9.83 11.63 -0.77
N ARG A 21 9.95 10.43 -0.21
CA ARG A 21 8.86 9.44 -0.12
C ARG A 21 8.55 9.11 1.33
N SER A 22 7.28 8.85 1.60
CA SER A 22 6.84 8.29 2.86
C SER A 22 7.33 6.85 3.03
N VAL A 23 7.24 6.35 4.27
CA VAL A 23 7.16 4.91 4.51
C VAL A 23 5.92 4.32 3.84
N ALA A 24 5.87 2.99 3.72
CA ALA A 24 4.70 2.30 3.21
C ALA A 24 3.48 2.53 4.11
N ILE A 25 2.33 2.76 3.47
CA ILE A 25 1.04 2.98 4.12
C ILE A 25 0.10 1.87 3.65
N SER A 26 -0.33 1.01 4.57
CA SER A 26 -1.35 0.00 4.28
C SER A 26 -2.70 0.68 4.03
N GLN A 27 -3.30 0.43 2.86
CA GLN A 27 -4.54 1.09 2.44
C GLN A 27 -5.74 0.56 3.22
N GLN A 28 -6.27 1.39 4.11
CA GLN A 28 -7.44 1.14 4.97
C GLN A 28 -8.61 2.07 4.63
N SER A 29 -8.39 3.10 3.82
CA SER A 29 -9.41 4.01 3.29
C SER A 29 -9.19 4.25 1.79
N ASP A 30 -10.21 4.81 1.14
CA ASP A 30 -10.16 5.22 -0.27
C ASP A 30 -9.64 6.65 -0.48
N THR A 31 -9.39 7.37 0.61
CA THR A 31 -9.05 8.78 0.60
C THR A 31 -7.94 9.07 1.62
N ILE A 32 -6.97 9.88 1.20
CA ILE A 32 -6.01 10.51 2.09
C ILE A 32 -6.26 12.01 2.18
N ARG A 33 -6.03 12.56 3.37
CA ARG A 33 -5.90 13.99 3.60
C ARG A 33 -4.41 14.33 3.66
N VAL A 34 -3.99 15.28 2.83
CA VAL A 34 -2.62 15.78 2.78
C VAL A 34 -2.61 17.24 3.23
N VAL A 35 -1.68 17.57 4.12
CA VAL A 35 -1.40 18.94 4.56
C VAL A 35 0.06 19.23 4.28
N ALA A 36 0.34 20.30 3.55
CA ALA A 36 1.68 20.83 3.45
C ALA A 36 1.86 21.95 4.49
N GLU A 37 3.00 21.97 5.15
CA GLU A 37 3.38 22.96 6.16
C GLU A 37 4.63 23.70 5.71
N SER A 38 4.65 25.01 5.97
CA SER A 38 5.73 25.96 5.64
C SER A 38 5.96 26.23 4.15
N ALA A 39 5.69 25.27 3.26
CA ALA A 39 5.75 25.42 1.81
C ALA A 39 4.79 24.45 1.13
N GLY A 40 4.12 24.89 0.06
CA GLY A 40 3.28 24.00 -0.75
C GLY A 40 4.11 22.90 -1.44
N ALA A 41 3.46 21.76 -1.69
CA ALA A 41 4.14 20.56 -2.18
C ALA A 41 3.37 19.89 -3.32
N TYR A 42 4.12 19.45 -4.33
CA TYR A 42 3.63 18.55 -5.36
C TYR A 42 3.65 17.12 -4.82
N VAL A 43 2.53 16.41 -4.97
CA VAL A 43 2.28 15.12 -4.34
C VAL A 43 2.00 14.06 -5.40
N ALA A 44 2.75 12.96 -5.36
CA ALA A 44 2.53 11.77 -6.18
C ALA A 44 2.24 10.57 -5.28
N ILE A 45 1.32 9.69 -5.68
CA ILE A 45 0.89 8.53 -4.89
C ILE A 45 1.00 7.28 -5.76
N GLY A 46 1.47 6.18 -5.20
CA GLY A 46 1.50 4.90 -5.92
C GLY A 46 2.43 3.88 -5.28
N THR A 47 2.88 2.93 -6.09
CA THR A 47 3.78 1.85 -5.68
C THR A 47 5.18 2.38 -5.33
N LEU A 48 5.84 3.07 -6.26
CA LEU A 48 7.15 3.71 -6.05
C LEU A 48 7.14 5.12 -6.63
N PRO A 49 6.30 6.02 -6.10
CA PRO A 49 6.04 7.31 -6.73
C PRO A 49 7.25 8.23 -6.65
N THR A 50 7.43 9.07 -7.66
CA THR A 50 8.39 10.19 -7.63
C THR A 50 7.62 11.47 -7.91
N ALA A 51 7.72 12.45 -7.01
CA ALA A 51 7.04 13.73 -7.17
C ALA A 51 7.81 14.65 -8.12
N THR A 52 7.07 15.32 -8.99
CA THR A 52 7.51 16.26 -10.03
C THR A 52 6.61 17.50 -10.00
N HIS A 53 6.97 18.56 -10.73
CA HIS A 53 6.15 19.77 -10.81
C HIS A 53 4.82 19.59 -11.57
N ASP A 54 4.65 18.44 -12.25
CA ASP A 54 3.42 18.12 -12.98
C ASP A 54 2.41 17.35 -12.10
N ASN A 55 2.80 16.96 -10.88
CA ASN A 55 1.91 16.27 -9.96
C ASN A 55 0.94 17.22 -9.25
N PHE A 56 0.00 16.66 -8.48
CA PHE A 56 -1.02 17.45 -7.80
C PHE A 56 -0.40 18.36 -6.73
N TYR A 57 -0.70 19.66 -6.78
CA TYR A 57 -0.15 20.64 -5.85
C TYR A 57 -1.05 20.82 -4.63
N VAL A 58 -0.49 20.63 -3.45
CA VAL A 58 -1.11 20.90 -2.15
C VAL A 58 -0.54 22.20 -1.59
N THR A 59 -1.41 23.16 -1.31
CA THR A 59 -1.00 24.46 -0.75
C THR A 59 -0.58 24.32 0.73
N SER A 60 0.12 25.33 1.25
CA SER A 60 0.46 25.38 2.68
C SER A 60 -0.64 25.95 3.57
N THR A 61 -1.73 26.45 2.99
CA THR A 61 -2.83 27.10 3.73
C THR A 61 -3.97 26.14 4.00
N ASP A 62 -4.24 25.24 3.05
CA ASP A 62 -5.42 24.38 3.09
C ASP A 62 -5.06 22.90 2.88
N PRO A 63 -5.73 22.00 3.61
CA PRO A 63 -5.61 20.57 3.37
C PRO A 63 -6.29 20.15 2.07
N GLU A 64 -5.71 19.17 1.40
CA GLU A 64 -6.33 18.54 0.25
C GLU A 64 -6.75 17.10 0.56
N LYS A 65 -7.86 16.67 -0.06
CA LYS A 65 -8.35 15.28 0.03
C LYS A 65 -8.14 14.62 -1.33
N ILE A 66 -7.36 13.57 -1.36
CA ILE A 66 -6.98 12.88 -2.60
C ILE A 66 -7.52 11.46 -2.53
N SER A 67 -8.29 11.06 -3.54
CA SER A 67 -8.73 9.67 -3.68
C SER A 67 -7.57 8.79 -4.10
N ILE A 68 -7.47 7.62 -3.48
CA ILE A 68 -6.45 6.59 -3.73
C ILE A 68 -7.08 5.28 -4.24
N GLY A 69 -8.33 5.34 -4.67
CA GLY A 69 -9.09 4.20 -5.17
C GLY A 69 -9.65 3.29 -4.07
N PRO A 70 -10.35 2.20 -4.44
CA PRO A 70 -10.99 1.32 -3.49
C PRO A 70 -9.97 0.61 -2.60
N VAL A 71 -10.39 0.27 -1.38
CA VAL A 71 -9.58 -0.51 -0.44
C VAL A 71 -9.49 -1.95 -0.92
N LEU A 72 -8.29 -2.43 -1.23
CA LEU A 72 -8.04 -3.80 -1.67
C LEU A 72 -7.36 -4.60 -0.56
N ALA A 73 -8.04 -5.64 -0.09
CA ALA A 73 -7.53 -6.59 0.90
C ALA A 73 -8.23 -7.94 0.75
N ASN A 74 -7.55 -9.04 1.09
CA ASN A 74 -8.16 -10.36 1.19
C ASN A 74 -7.48 -11.19 2.30
N ARG A 75 -8.21 -12.17 2.85
CA ARG A 75 -7.66 -13.16 3.78
C ARG A 75 -6.71 -14.08 3.03
N VAL A 76 -5.60 -14.47 3.67
CA VAL A 76 -4.65 -15.44 3.13
C VAL A 76 -4.90 -16.80 3.77
N VAL A 77 -4.91 -17.87 2.96
CA VAL A 77 -5.10 -19.26 3.41
C VAL A 77 -3.89 -20.15 3.15
N GLY A 78 -2.94 -19.70 2.33
CA GLY A 78 -1.70 -20.41 2.07
C GLY A 78 -0.57 -19.45 1.73
N ILE A 79 0.63 -19.81 2.19
CA ILE A 79 1.88 -19.12 1.88
C ILE A 79 2.90 -20.19 1.49
N THR A 80 3.51 -20.02 0.32
CA THR A 80 4.69 -20.81 -0.08
C THR A 80 5.90 -19.87 -0.12
N THR A 81 6.92 -20.19 0.68
CA THR A 81 8.15 -19.39 0.78
C THR A 81 9.16 -19.74 -0.30
N GLY A 82 10.08 -18.82 -0.57
CA GLY A 82 11.11 -18.97 -1.59
C GLY A 82 11.76 -17.63 -1.94
N THR A 83 12.46 -17.56 -3.06
CA THR A 83 13.02 -16.29 -3.57
C THR A 83 11.94 -15.29 -3.97
N THR A 84 10.73 -15.80 -4.25
CA THR A 84 9.47 -15.07 -4.32
C THR A 84 8.48 -15.76 -3.39
N THR A 85 7.50 -15.01 -2.88
CA THR A 85 6.49 -15.55 -1.97
C THR A 85 5.18 -15.74 -2.72
N THR A 86 4.66 -16.96 -2.73
CA THR A 86 3.34 -17.25 -3.31
C THR A 86 2.28 -17.15 -2.24
N ILE A 87 1.19 -16.45 -2.55
CA ILE A 87 0.05 -16.24 -1.64
C ILE A 87 -1.19 -16.87 -2.26
N ASP A 88 -1.90 -17.66 -1.45
CA ASP A 88 -3.17 -18.27 -1.80
C ASP A 88 -4.32 -17.62 -1.04
N PHE A 89 -5.37 -17.28 -1.77
CA PHE A 89 -6.64 -16.76 -1.26
C PHE A 89 -7.69 -17.87 -1.15
N PRO A 90 -8.71 -17.71 -0.28
CA PRO A 90 -9.80 -18.66 -0.18
C PRO A 90 -10.47 -18.92 -1.54
N GLU A 91 -10.86 -20.17 -1.77
CA GLU A 91 -11.68 -20.54 -2.92
C GLU A 91 -12.95 -19.67 -3.00
N GLY A 92 -13.33 -19.31 -4.23
CA GLY A 92 -14.46 -18.40 -4.48
C GLY A 92 -14.14 -16.92 -4.24
N THR A 93 -12.95 -16.57 -3.75
CA THR A 93 -12.48 -15.18 -3.66
C THR A 93 -11.26 -14.98 -4.56
N GLY A 94 -11.48 -14.37 -5.73
CA GLY A 94 -10.37 -13.99 -6.62
C GLY A 94 -9.45 -12.94 -5.98
N SER A 95 -8.22 -12.84 -6.49
CA SER A 95 -7.27 -11.80 -6.10
C SER A 95 -7.87 -10.43 -6.39
N PRO A 96 -7.94 -9.52 -5.40
CA PRO A 96 -8.30 -8.13 -5.65
C PRO A 96 -7.14 -7.32 -6.24
N PHE A 97 -5.94 -7.89 -6.30
CA PHE A 97 -4.70 -7.25 -6.74
C PHE A 97 -4.35 -7.60 -8.17
N VAL A 98 -3.60 -6.71 -8.82
CA VAL A 98 -3.02 -6.94 -10.15
C VAL A 98 -1.49 -6.87 -10.10
N ALA A 99 -0.82 -7.38 -11.14
CA ALA A 99 0.63 -7.23 -11.26
C ALA A 99 1.05 -5.74 -11.23
N GLY A 100 2.08 -5.43 -10.45
CA GLY A 100 2.56 -4.06 -10.22
C GLY A 100 1.98 -3.36 -8.99
N ASP A 101 0.92 -3.90 -8.38
CA ASP A 101 0.45 -3.43 -7.07
C ASP A 101 1.50 -3.71 -5.99
N ALA A 102 1.67 -2.77 -5.05
CA ALA A 102 2.38 -3.04 -3.80
C ALA A 102 1.40 -3.58 -2.75
N VAL A 103 1.84 -4.57 -1.99
CA VAL A 103 1.07 -5.22 -0.94
C VAL A 103 1.88 -5.39 0.34
N SER A 104 1.19 -5.41 1.47
CA SER A 104 1.73 -5.73 2.79
C SER A 104 0.93 -6.89 3.39
N LEU A 105 1.66 -7.85 3.95
CA LEU A 105 1.10 -9.02 4.62
C LEU A 105 1.23 -8.85 6.13
N THR A 106 0.17 -9.20 6.85
CA THR A 106 0.19 -9.32 8.31
C THR A 106 -0.42 -10.66 8.70
N VAL A 107 0.32 -11.45 9.46
CA VAL A 107 -0.01 -12.80 9.91
C VAL A 107 -0.02 -12.85 11.44
N SER A 108 -1.21 -12.96 12.02
CA SER A 108 -1.35 -13.02 13.48
C SER A 108 -0.72 -14.29 14.03
N GLY A 109 0.18 -14.15 15.00
CA GLY A 109 0.87 -15.28 15.64
C GLY A 109 2.02 -15.89 14.83
N GLN A 110 2.31 -15.40 13.62
CA GLN A 110 3.45 -15.85 12.79
C GLN A 110 4.07 -14.68 12.01
N SER A 111 4.60 -13.68 12.73
CA SER A 111 5.13 -12.43 12.14
C SER A 111 6.41 -12.61 11.31
N ASN A 112 7.03 -13.79 11.35
CA ASN A 112 8.11 -14.21 10.45
C ASN A 112 7.68 -14.21 8.96
N PHE A 113 6.38 -14.34 8.68
CA PHE A 113 5.83 -14.20 7.33
C PHE A 113 5.48 -12.75 6.96
N ASP A 114 5.48 -11.82 7.92
CA ASP A 114 5.08 -10.43 7.66
C ASP A 114 6.07 -9.77 6.70
N PHE A 115 5.52 -9.06 5.71
CA PHE A 115 6.30 -8.18 4.88
C PHE A 115 5.53 -6.90 4.59
N SER A 116 6.28 -5.84 4.31
CA SER A 116 5.72 -4.55 3.98
C SER A 116 6.13 -4.14 2.57
N HIS A 117 5.14 -3.73 1.78
CA HIS A 117 5.31 -3.03 0.51
C HIS A 117 6.17 -3.79 -0.51
N LYS A 118 5.74 -5.00 -0.81
CA LYS A 118 6.32 -5.87 -1.84
C LYS A 118 5.42 -5.94 -3.06
N ILE A 119 6.02 -6.14 -4.23
CA ILE A 119 5.33 -5.98 -5.51
C ILE A 119 4.67 -7.29 -5.91
N VAL A 120 3.41 -7.26 -6.31
CA VAL A 120 2.77 -8.40 -6.96
C VAL A 120 3.41 -8.57 -8.34
N SER A 121 4.12 -9.67 -8.55
CA SER A 121 4.76 -10.00 -9.83
C SER A 121 3.75 -10.51 -10.85
N SER A 122 2.83 -11.37 -10.41
CA SER A 122 1.83 -11.98 -11.28
C SER A 122 0.61 -12.48 -10.50
N VAL A 123 -0.50 -12.66 -11.22
CA VAL A 123 -1.72 -13.31 -10.75
C VAL A 123 -1.92 -14.56 -11.61
N ASP A 124 -2.11 -15.71 -10.97
CA ASP A 124 -2.31 -16.97 -11.68
C ASP A 124 -3.78 -17.11 -12.13
N SER A 125 -4.04 -16.84 -13.40
CA SER A 125 -5.36 -16.91 -14.02
C SER A 125 -5.65 -18.23 -14.74
N SER A 126 -4.86 -19.28 -14.48
CA SER A 126 -5.10 -20.61 -15.04
C SER A 126 -6.50 -21.13 -14.73
N SER A 127 -7.07 -21.89 -15.67
CA SER A 127 -8.41 -22.49 -15.57
C SER A 127 -8.37 -23.97 -15.88
N GLY A 128 -9.44 -24.70 -15.53
CA GLY A 128 -9.53 -26.16 -15.67
C GLY A 128 -9.49 -26.87 -14.32
N ASN A 129 -9.37 -28.21 -14.34
CA ASN A 129 -9.46 -29.05 -13.14
C ASN A 129 -8.41 -28.68 -12.06
N ASP A 130 -7.24 -28.23 -12.48
CA ASP A 130 -6.12 -27.87 -11.59
C ASP A 130 -5.76 -26.37 -11.68
N GLY A 131 -6.67 -25.55 -12.23
CA GLY A 131 -6.46 -24.12 -12.39
C GLY A 131 -6.65 -23.34 -11.08
N TYR A 132 -5.97 -22.20 -10.96
CA TYR A 132 -6.05 -21.35 -9.78
C TYR A 132 -7.14 -20.28 -9.86
N PHE A 133 -7.75 -20.02 -11.02
CA PHE A 133 -8.88 -19.08 -11.16
C PHE A 133 -8.64 -17.71 -10.50
N SER A 134 -7.41 -17.19 -10.55
CA SER A 134 -6.96 -15.94 -9.91
C SER A 134 -6.96 -15.94 -8.37
N THR A 135 -7.04 -17.10 -7.70
CA THR A 135 -6.91 -17.20 -6.23
C THR A 135 -5.47 -17.23 -5.75
N ARG A 136 -4.49 -17.31 -6.67
CA ARG A 136 -3.06 -17.32 -6.36
C ARG A 136 -2.34 -16.13 -6.97
N ILE A 137 -1.44 -15.54 -6.19
CA ILE A 137 -0.52 -14.50 -6.67
C ILE A 137 0.93 -14.83 -6.30
N VAL A 138 1.86 -14.26 -7.06
CA VAL A 138 3.29 -14.26 -6.73
C VAL A 138 3.69 -12.85 -6.33
N VAL A 139 4.33 -12.72 -5.18
CA VAL A 139 4.87 -11.47 -4.66
C VAL A 139 6.40 -11.51 -4.74
N ASP A 140 6.99 -10.44 -5.25
CA ASP A 140 8.44 -10.19 -5.28
C ASP A 140 8.96 -9.89 -3.87
N HIS A 141 9.03 -10.96 -3.09
CA HIS A 141 9.53 -10.99 -1.73
C HIS A 141 10.31 -12.28 -1.52
N ASP A 142 11.61 -12.13 -1.30
CA ASP A 142 12.46 -13.21 -0.83
C ASP A 142 12.12 -13.53 0.63
N SER A 143 11.45 -14.66 0.82
CA SER A 143 11.13 -15.28 2.10
C SER A 143 11.87 -16.59 2.29
N SER A 144 12.97 -16.83 1.55
CA SER A 144 13.75 -18.07 1.62
C SER A 144 14.34 -18.37 3.00
N SER A 145 14.50 -17.35 3.85
CA SER A 145 14.92 -17.50 5.24
C SER A 145 13.80 -17.99 6.17
N VAL A 146 12.55 -18.01 5.72
CA VAL A 146 11.38 -18.41 6.52
C VAL A 146 11.14 -19.91 6.35
N THR A 147 11.44 -20.67 7.41
CA THR A 147 11.33 -22.14 7.43
C THR A 147 10.11 -22.67 8.18
N ASP A 148 9.31 -21.79 8.75
CA ASP A 148 8.13 -22.16 9.53
C ASP A 148 6.99 -22.65 8.63
N VAL A 149 6.09 -23.45 9.19
CA VAL A 149 4.86 -23.89 8.51
C VAL A 149 3.77 -22.86 8.76
N PHE A 150 3.14 -22.37 7.69
CA PHE A 150 2.00 -21.47 7.81
C PHE A 150 0.77 -22.23 8.37
N THR A 151 0.27 -21.78 9.52
CA THR A 151 -0.88 -22.39 10.21
C THR A 151 -1.88 -21.35 10.72
N SER A 152 -1.59 -20.06 10.59
CA SER A 152 -2.44 -18.99 11.12
C SER A 152 -3.76 -18.88 10.34
N PRO A 153 -4.92 -18.88 11.04
CA PRO A 153 -6.20 -18.61 10.39
C PRO A 153 -6.39 -17.11 10.09
N ASP A 154 -5.58 -16.24 10.71
CA ASP A 154 -5.75 -14.79 10.73
C ASP A 154 -4.58 -14.09 10.03
N ALA A 155 -4.51 -14.29 8.71
CA ALA A 155 -3.58 -13.63 7.81
C ALA A 155 -4.33 -12.74 6.82
N THR A 156 -3.87 -11.49 6.64
CA THR A 156 -4.48 -10.54 5.71
C THR A 156 -3.40 -9.93 4.82
N LEU A 157 -3.61 -10.02 3.51
CA LEU A 157 -2.86 -9.26 2.53
C LEU A 157 -3.65 -8.00 2.15
N ARG A 158 -3.00 -6.86 2.11
CA ARG A 158 -3.62 -5.56 1.84
C ARG A 158 -2.76 -4.75 0.89
N LYS A 159 -3.39 -3.97 0.02
CA LYS A 159 -2.67 -3.02 -0.84
C LYS A 159 -1.95 -1.99 0.00
N SER A 160 -0.74 -1.66 -0.39
CA SER A 160 0.07 -0.62 0.23
C SER A 160 0.41 0.46 -0.78
N ILE A 161 0.48 1.70 -0.32
CA ILE A 161 0.85 2.85 -1.12
C ILE A 161 1.99 3.59 -0.44
N MET A 162 2.74 4.34 -1.24
CA MET A 162 3.62 5.39 -0.76
C MET A 162 3.13 6.73 -1.29
N VAL A 163 3.52 7.79 -0.60
CA VAL A 163 3.27 9.17 -1.02
C VAL A 163 4.63 9.83 -1.18
N ALA A 164 4.90 10.35 -2.36
CA ALA A 164 6.03 11.20 -2.64
C ALA A 164 5.61 12.66 -2.58
N ALA A 165 6.47 13.52 -2.04
CA ALA A 165 6.27 14.95 -2.05
C ALA A 165 7.56 15.71 -2.32
N LYS A 166 7.45 16.82 -3.05
CA LYS A 166 8.50 17.82 -3.22
C LYS A 166 7.92 19.22 -3.16
N THR A 167 8.66 20.19 -2.65
CA THR A 167 8.29 21.60 -2.71
C THR A 167 8.68 22.21 -4.06
N GLN A 168 8.03 23.32 -4.42
CA GLN A 168 8.46 24.15 -5.54
C GLN A 168 9.83 24.80 -5.24
N SER A 169 9.99 25.29 -4.01
CA SER A 169 11.20 25.91 -3.49
C SER A 169 11.30 25.70 -1.98
N GLY A 170 12.51 25.85 -1.43
CA GLY A 170 12.76 25.75 0.01
C GLY A 170 12.48 24.35 0.59
N THR A 171 12.20 24.31 1.88
CA THR A 171 11.90 23.10 2.64
C THR A 171 10.56 23.23 3.34
N GLY A 172 9.88 22.11 3.54
CA GLY A 172 8.63 22.06 4.30
C GLY A 172 8.43 20.69 4.93
N ARG A 173 7.18 20.40 5.27
CA ARG A 173 6.76 19.10 5.78
C ARG A 173 5.40 18.76 5.22
N VAL A 174 5.16 17.47 4.98
CA VAL A 174 3.81 16.98 4.67
C VAL A 174 3.30 16.09 5.78
N TYR A 175 1.99 16.13 5.99
CA TYR A 175 1.24 15.26 6.88
C TYR A 175 0.19 14.53 6.07
N ILE A 176 0.17 13.21 6.18
CA ILE A 176 -0.67 12.31 5.40
C ILE A 176 -1.47 11.45 6.35
N GLN A 177 -2.79 11.57 6.28
CA GLN A 177 -3.72 10.83 7.11
C GLN A 177 -4.75 10.15 6.20
N GLN A 178 -4.93 8.83 6.32
CA GLN A 178 -6.09 8.19 5.69
C GLN A 178 -7.35 8.64 6.43
N VAL A 179 -8.39 8.99 5.68
CA VAL A 179 -9.64 9.53 6.23
C VAL A 179 -10.83 8.90 5.52
N GLN A 180 -11.95 8.77 6.24
CA GLN A 180 -13.25 8.44 5.69
C GLN A 180 -14.19 9.63 5.88
N VAL A 181 -15.04 9.89 4.89
CA VAL A 181 -16.13 10.86 5.02
C VAL A 181 -17.15 10.31 6.00
N SER A 182 -17.53 11.12 6.99
CA SER A 182 -18.50 10.76 8.03
C SER A 182 -19.83 11.47 7.86
#